data_AF-A0A535KM32-F1
#
_entry.id   AF-A0A535KM32-F1
#
_cell.length_a   1.000
_cell.length_b   1.000
_cell.length_c   1.000
_cell.angle_alpha   90.00
_cell.angle_beta   90.00
_cell.angle_gamma   90.00
#
_symmetry.space_group_name_H-M   'P 1'
#
loop_
_entity.id
_entity.type
_entity.pdbx_description
1 polymer ?
#
loop_
_entity_poly.entity_id
_entity_poly.type
_entity_poly.pdbx_seq_one_letter_code
_entity_poly.pdbx_strand_id
1 'polypeptide(L)'
;MAISPEIDGIVVLPIPDPPVEAGNGHLEELAPATESPAAETPVAPPRRRRPAWVVPAAIASVGLIASGTLGYFFYTTLQQRDSLHTQLVATKGTLTSTQGQLTAAQADAASRKVTADYVAVYVTDEGKILTDYENTIACSGYSACRTVAQQFATDMQAFQADRKAANVPSSLSASDSSLGDALSAAIAGDQELITGMDNGDVSKIDEGGTKVDAAMLNMAKAETALGTGLK
;
A
#
# COMPACT_ATOMS: atom_id res chain seq x y z
N MET A 1 -7.34 -24.88 15.81
CA MET A 1 -6.87 -25.56 14.59
C MET A 1 -6.40 -24.47 13.64
N ALA A 2 -5.15 -24.04 13.77
CA ALA A 2 -3.96 -24.59 13.11
C ALA A 2 -3.83 -24.12 11.64
N ILE A 3 -3.17 -22.96 11.51
CA ILE A 3 -2.06 -22.63 10.59
C ILE A 3 -2.30 -22.80 9.08
N SER A 4 -2.47 -21.67 8.37
CA SER A 4 -2.23 -21.56 6.93
C SER A 4 -0.72 -21.66 6.64
N PRO A 5 -0.31 -22.35 5.56
CA PRO A 5 1.10 -22.59 5.27
C PRO A 5 1.81 -21.35 4.72
N GLU A 6 3.04 -21.19 5.19
CA GLU A 6 4.07 -20.28 4.70
C GLU A 6 4.30 -20.48 3.19
N ILE A 7 4.25 -19.39 2.44
CA ILE A 7 4.78 -19.34 1.07
C ILE A 7 6.29 -19.08 1.23
N ASP A 8 7.04 -20.17 1.37
CA ASP A 8 8.49 -20.15 1.38
C ASP A 8 8.98 -20.53 -0.01
N GLY A 9 9.59 -19.57 -0.72
CA GLY A 9 9.95 -19.76 -2.13
C GLY A 9 10.51 -18.50 -2.77
N ILE A 10 11.62 -17.99 -2.24
CA ILE A 10 12.45 -17.00 -2.94
C ILE A 10 13.05 -17.70 -4.18
N VAL A 11 12.45 -17.48 -5.35
CA VAL A 11 13.06 -17.85 -6.62
C VAL A 11 14.15 -16.83 -6.93
N VAL A 12 15.39 -17.19 -6.60
CA VAL A 12 16.60 -16.52 -7.07
C VAL A 12 16.73 -16.78 -8.57
N LEU A 13 16.56 -15.74 -9.39
CA LEU A 13 16.88 -15.79 -10.81
C LEU A 13 18.41 -15.59 -11.00
N PRO A 14 19.06 -16.38 -11.87
CA PRO A 14 20.51 -16.31 -12.07
C PRO A 14 20.96 -14.99 -12.71
N ILE A 15 22.01 -14.40 -12.14
CA ILE A 15 22.74 -13.26 -12.66
C ILE A 15 23.53 -13.73 -13.91
N PRO A 16 23.34 -13.13 -15.10
CA PRO A 16 24.22 -13.40 -16.23
C PRO A 16 25.59 -12.72 -16.01
N ASP A 17 26.66 -13.50 -16.21
CA ASP A 17 28.06 -13.08 -16.09
C ASP A 17 28.42 -11.87 -16.97
N PRO A 18 29.35 -11.00 -16.54
CA PRO A 18 29.82 -9.86 -17.32
C PRO A 18 30.62 -10.29 -18.57
N PRO A 19 30.61 -9.50 -19.66
CA PRO A 19 31.27 -9.84 -20.91
C PRO A 19 32.80 -9.81 -20.78
N VAL A 20 33.43 -10.85 -21.35
CA VAL A 20 34.87 -11.07 -21.41
C VAL A 20 35.58 -9.86 -22.05
N GLU A 21 36.53 -9.31 -21.29
CA GLU A 21 37.42 -8.23 -21.68
C GLU A 21 38.49 -8.75 -22.65
N ALA A 22 38.73 -8.02 -23.74
CA ALA A 22 39.79 -8.30 -24.70
C ALA A 22 41.15 -7.92 -24.08
N GLY A 23 41.90 -8.94 -23.64
CA GLY A 23 43.26 -8.79 -23.11
C GLY A 23 44.34 -8.84 -24.19
N ASN A 24 45.07 -7.74 -24.31
CA ASN A 24 46.12 -7.47 -25.28
C ASN A 24 47.33 -8.40 -25.14
N GLY A 25 47.76 -9.03 -26.24
CA GLY A 25 49.00 -9.80 -26.33
C GLY A 25 50.10 -9.02 -27.06
N HIS A 26 50.92 -8.28 -26.33
CA HIS A 26 52.24 -7.85 -26.77
C HIS A 26 53.26 -8.91 -26.34
N LEU A 27 53.94 -9.54 -27.30
CA LEU A 27 55.28 -10.09 -27.12
C LEU A 27 56.09 -9.77 -28.37
N GLU A 28 57.04 -8.86 -28.17
CA GLU A 28 58.16 -8.53 -29.03
C GLU A 28 59.29 -9.51 -28.69
N GLU A 29 59.84 -10.23 -29.67
CA GLU A 29 61.14 -10.91 -29.48
C GLU A 29 61.96 -10.91 -30.78
N LEU A 30 63.25 -10.64 -30.59
CA LEU A 30 64.26 -10.18 -31.52
C LEU A 30 64.77 -11.25 -32.51
N ALA A 31 65.29 -10.76 -33.65
CA ALA A 31 66.07 -11.50 -34.62
C ALA A 31 67.41 -12.04 -34.06
N PRO A 32 68.03 -13.02 -34.75
CA PRO A 32 69.39 -12.77 -35.24
C PRO A 32 69.62 -13.14 -36.71
N ALA A 33 70.65 -12.52 -37.29
CA ALA A 33 71.11 -12.62 -38.67
C ALA A 33 72.07 -13.82 -38.92
N THR A 34 72.63 -13.85 -40.14
CA THR A 34 73.68 -14.72 -40.74
C THR A 34 73.17 -16.04 -41.34
N GLU A 35 73.50 -16.50 -42.56
CA GLU A 35 74.52 -16.13 -43.55
C GLU A 35 74.10 -16.71 -44.93
N SER A 36 74.52 -16.07 -46.03
CA SER A 36 74.26 -16.48 -47.41
C SER A 36 75.16 -17.66 -47.82
N PRO A 37 74.77 -18.49 -48.79
CA PRO A 37 75.55 -18.46 -50.03
C PRO A 37 74.74 -18.45 -51.33
N ALA A 38 75.36 -17.76 -52.30
CA ALA A 38 75.18 -17.73 -53.75
C ALA A 38 74.74 -19.07 -54.40
N ALA A 39 74.11 -19.13 -55.56
CA ALA A 39 73.56 -18.21 -56.55
C ALA A 39 72.75 -19.09 -57.53
N GLU A 40 71.70 -18.57 -58.17
CA GLU A 40 71.29 -18.91 -59.55
C GLU A 40 70.04 -18.09 -59.93
N THR A 41 70.20 -17.05 -60.75
CA THR A 41 69.17 -16.57 -61.68
C THR A 41 69.05 -17.58 -62.83
N PRO A 42 67.88 -17.87 -63.43
CA PRO A 42 66.97 -16.87 -64.06
C PRO A 42 65.48 -17.27 -63.89
N VAL A 43 64.43 -16.50 -64.18
CA VAL A 43 64.01 -15.82 -65.41
C VAL A 43 62.89 -14.88 -64.95
N ALA A 44 62.96 -13.60 -65.32
CA ALA A 44 61.89 -12.66 -65.03
C ALA A 44 60.58 -13.10 -65.72
N PRO A 45 59.46 -13.29 -64.99
CA PRO A 45 58.16 -13.34 -65.65
C PRO A 45 57.83 -11.92 -66.16
N PRO A 46 57.13 -11.78 -67.29
CA PRO A 46 56.87 -10.48 -67.89
C PRO A 46 56.16 -9.56 -66.88
N ARG A 47 56.70 -8.35 -66.69
CA ARG A 47 56.04 -7.25 -65.97
C ARG A 47 54.70 -6.96 -66.66
N ARG A 48 53.64 -7.62 -66.22
CA ARG A 48 52.27 -7.19 -66.53
C ARG A 48 52.09 -5.80 -65.94
N ARG A 49 51.98 -4.78 -66.81
CA ARG A 49 51.54 -3.45 -66.41
C ARG A 49 50.16 -3.58 -65.76
N ARG A 50 50.11 -3.63 -64.44
CA ARG A 50 48.84 -3.45 -63.72
C ARG A 50 48.42 -1.99 -63.93
N PRO A 51 47.17 -1.70 -64.32
CA PRO A 51 46.75 -0.33 -64.58
C PRO A 51 46.91 0.49 -63.30
N ALA A 52 47.60 1.63 -63.41
CA ALA A 52 47.96 2.52 -62.29
C ALA A 52 46.74 3.11 -61.54
N TRP A 53 45.53 2.91 -62.06
CA TRP A 53 44.26 3.26 -61.43
C TRP A 53 43.80 2.28 -60.34
N VAL A 54 44.34 1.07 -60.27
CA VAL A 54 43.86 0.03 -59.34
C VAL A 54 44.27 0.34 -57.89
N VAL A 55 45.42 0.99 -57.69
CA VAL A 55 45.93 1.35 -56.35
C VAL A 55 45.08 2.44 -55.67
N PRO A 56 44.77 3.59 -56.30
CA PRO A 56 43.89 4.58 -55.69
C PRO A 56 42.44 4.09 -55.55
N ALA A 57 41.94 3.26 -56.48
CA ALA A 57 40.61 2.66 -56.37
C ALA A 57 40.50 1.68 -55.18
N ALA A 58 41.55 0.89 -54.92
CA ALA A 58 41.62 0.00 -53.76
C ALA A 58 41.68 0.78 -52.43
N ILE A 59 42.44 1.87 -52.36
CA ILE A 59 42.52 2.72 -51.15
C ILE A 59 41.20 3.46 -50.91
N ALA A 60 40.56 3.98 -51.96
CA ALA A 60 39.26 4.63 -51.87
C ALA A 60 38.15 3.66 -51.42
N SER A 61 38.16 2.42 -51.93
CA SER A 61 37.18 1.41 -51.52
C SER A 61 37.40 0.92 -50.09
N VAL A 62 38.64 0.74 -49.64
CA VAL A 62 38.95 0.43 -48.23
C VAL A 62 38.53 1.58 -47.31
N GLY A 63 38.77 2.84 -47.70
CA GLY A 63 38.32 4.01 -46.95
C GLY A 63 36.79 4.11 -46.84
N LEU A 64 36.06 3.73 -47.89
CA LEU A 64 34.59 3.74 -47.94
C LEU A 64 33.99 2.59 -47.08
N ILE A 65 34.63 1.42 -47.07
CA ILE A 65 34.23 0.28 -46.24
C ILE A 65 34.52 0.58 -44.75
N ALA A 66 35.69 1.13 -44.43
CA ALA A 66 36.05 1.50 -43.05
C ALA A 66 35.15 2.62 -42.50
N SER A 67 34.83 3.64 -43.31
CA SER A 67 33.90 4.71 -42.89
C SER A 67 32.44 4.24 -42.81
N GLY A 68 31.99 3.35 -43.71
CA GLY A 68 30.66 2.76 -43.66
C GLY A 68 30.44 1.84 -42.46
N THR A 69 31.45 1.05 -42.08
CA THR A 69 31.39 0.18 -40.89
C THR A 69 31.43 0.98 -39.60
N LEU A 70 32.25 2.04 -39.50
CA LEU A 70 32.22 2.96 -38.37
C LEU A 70 30.87 3.67 -38.24
N GLY A 71 30.34 4.20 -39.35
CA GLY A 71 29.03 4.87 -39.38
C GLY A 71 27.89 3.95 -38.98
N TYR A 72 27.90 2.69 -39.43
CA TYR A 72 26.93 1.67 -39.01
C TYR A 72 27.08 1.33 -37.52
N PHE A 73 28.31 1.20 -37.02
CA PHE A 73 28.57 0.96 -35.59
C PHE A 73 28.01 2.10 -34.73
N PHE A 74 28.34 3.36 -35.06
CA PHE A 74 27.79 4.54 -34.39
C PHE A 74 26.25 4.58 -34.45
N TYR A 75 25.66 4.30 -35.61
CA TYR A 75 24.20 4.24 -35.79
C TYR A 75 23.55 3.20 -34.86
N THR A 76 24.10 1.99 -34.79
CA THR A 76 23.57 0.92 -33.93
C THR A 76 23.73 1.24 -32.43
N THR A 77 24.86 1.81 -32.01
CA THR A 77 25.06 2.26 -30.62
C THR A 77 24.15 3.42 -30.23
N LEU A 78 23.88 4.36 -31.14
CA LEU A 78 22.95 5.47 -30.89
C LEU A 78 21.51 4.97 -30.75
N GLN A 79 21.09 4.03 -31.61
CA GLN A 79 19.80 3.33 -31.52
C GLN A 79 19.65 2.57 -30.19
N GLN A 80 20.68 1.86 -29.74
CA GLN A 80 20.66 1.17 -28.44
C GLN A 80 20.57 2.15 -27.26
N ARG A 81 21.27 3.28 -27.32
CA ARG A 81 21.21 4.29 -26.27
C ARG A 81 19.84 4.95 -26.18
N ASP A 82 19.24 5.30 -27.32
CA ASP A 82 17.92 5.91 -27.35
C ASP A 82 16.83 4.94 -26.89
N SER A 83 16.94 3.65 -27.22
CA SER A 83 16.02 2.62 -26.72
C SER A 83 16.16 2.41 -25.20
N LEU A 84 17.39 2.34 -24.68
CA LEU A 84 17.65 2.29 -23.23
C LEU A 84 17.16 3.53 -22.51
N HIS A 85 17.38 4.72 -23.08
CA HIS A 85 16.88 5.97 -22.53
C HIS A 85 15.35 5.99 -22.48
N THR A 86 14.69 5.54 -23.55
CA THR A 86 13.23 5.42 -23.62
C THR A 86 12.70 4.45 -22.58
N GLN A 87 13.33 3.27 -22.44
CA GLN A 87 12.98 2.31 -21.38
C GLN A 87 13.17 2.93 -19.99
N LEU A 88 14.27 3.62 -19.74
CA LEU A 88 14.56 4.23 -18.45
C LEU A 88 13.57 5.35 -18.10
N VAL A 89 13.17 6.16 -19.08
CA VAL A 89 12.10 7.17 -18.91
C VAL A 89 10.77 6.48 -18.61
N ALA A 90 10.42 5.42 -19.35
CA ALA A 90 9.20 4.65 -19.09
C ALA A 90 9.21 4.03 -17.68
N THR A 91 10.31 3.40 -17.27
CA THR A 91 10.47 2.81 -15.92
C THR A 91 10.38 3.87 -14.84
N LYS A 92 10.99 5.05 -15.01
CA LYS A 92 10.86 6.16 -14.06
C LYS A 92 9.40 6.65 -13.94
N GLY A 93 8.69 6.72 -15.07
CA GLY A 93 7.28 7.05 -15.11
C GLY A 93 6.44 6.02 -14.33
N THR A 94 6.65 4.72 -14.59
CA THR A 94 5.99 3.63 -13.87
C THR A 94 6.30 3.68 -12.38
N LEU A 95 7.56 3.84 -11.98
CA LEU A 95 7.95 3.89 -10.58
C LEU A 95 7.28 5.04 -9.84
N THR A 96 7.24 6.23 -10.46
CA THR A 96 6.55 7.40 -9.89
C THR A 96 5.05 7.14 -9.73
N SER A 97 4.43 6.53 -10.74
CA SER A 97 3.00 6.16 -10.69
C SER A 97 2.71 5.13 -9.60
N THR A 98 3.52 4.06 -9.52
CA THR A 98 3.40 3.02 -8.49
C THR A 98 3.62 3.59 -7.09
N GLN A 99 4.59 4.49 -6.90
CA GLN A 99 4.79 5.17 -5.63
C GLN A 99 3.57 6.01 -5.23
N GLY A 100 2.94 6.70 -6.18
CA GLY A 100 1.70 7.44 -5.97
C GLY A 100 0.54 6.53 -5.57
N GLN A 101 0.37 5.40 -6.27
CA GLN A 101 -0.65 4.40 -5.95
C GLN A 101 -0.46 3.78 -4.57
N LEU A 102 0.79 3.44 -4.20
CA LEU A 102 1.11 2.90 -2.88
C LEU A 102 0.78 3.90 -1.77
N THR A 103 1.13 5.17 -1.96
CA THR A 103 0.84 6.24 -0.99
C THR A 103 -0.67 6.43 -0.82
N ALA A 104 -1.42 6.43 -1.92
CA ALA A 104 -2.88 6.52 -1.86
C ALA A 104 -3.52 5.29 -1.17
N ALA A 105 -3.04 4.10 -1.49
CA ALA A 105 -3.52 2.85 -0.87
C ALA A 105 -3.22 2.81 0.63
N GLN A 106 -2.05 3.31 1.06
CA GLN A 106 -1.70 3.42 2.48
C GLN A 106 -2.63 4.41 3.21
N ALA A 107 -2.94 5.55 2.61
CA ALA A 107 -3.86 6.53 3.18
C ALA A 107 -5.30 5.96 3.28
N ASP A 108 -5.78 5.26 2.25
CA ASP A 108 -7.08 4.59 2.26
C ASP A 108 -7.15 3.49 3.33
N ALA A 109 -6.11 2.64 3.44
CA ALA A 109 -6.03 1.61 4.47
C ALA A 109 -6.03 2.20 5.89
N ALA A 110 -5.30 3.30 6.11
CA ALA A 110 -5.30 4.01 7.39
C ALA A 110 -6.69 4.57 7.73
N SER A 111 -7.36 5.19 6.75
CA SER A 111 -8.73 5.70 6.92
C SER A 111 -9.72 4.59 7.27
N ARG A 112 -9.69 3.47 6.53
CA ARG A 112 -10.54 2.30 6.82
C ARG A 112 -10.27 1.70 8.19
N LYS A 113 -9.01 1.68 8.63
CA LYS A 113 -8.65 1.21 9.97
C LYS A 113 -9.30 2.07 11.05
N VAL A 114 -9.23 3.41 10.93
CA VAL A 114 -9.86 4.32 11.90
C VAL A 114 -11.37 4.06 11.97
N THR A 115 -12.03 3.94 10.82
CA THR A 115 -13.46 3.63 10.77
C THR A 115 -13.78 2.27 11.39
N ALA A 116 -12.98 1.23 11.11
CA ALA A 116 -13.20 -0.10 11.67
C ALA A 116 -12.99 -0.13 13.19
N ASP A 117 -11.94 0.54 13.70
CA ASP A 117 -11.67 0.66 15.13
C ASP A 117 -12.84 1.39 15.83
N TYR A 118 -13.37 2.47 15.23
CA TYR A 118 -14.51 3.20 15.77
C TYR A 118 -15.80 2.36 15.79
N VAL A 119 -16.09 1.62 14.72
CA VAL A 119 -17.26 0.73 14.66
C VAL A 119 -17.14 -0.43 15.67
N ALA A 120 -15.94 -0.91 15.96
CA ALA A 120 -15.74 -2.01 16.92
C ALA A 120 -16.09 -1.61 18.37
N VAL A 121 -15.75 -0.38 18.78
CA VAL A 121 -16.19 0.19 20.08
C VAL A 121 -17.71 0.16 20.15
N TYR A 122 -18.33 0.71 19.11
CA TYR A 122 -19.76 0.87 19.00
C TYR A 122 -20.53 -0.47 19.11
N VAL A 123 -20.14 -1.48 18.32
CA VAL A 123 -20.81 -2.81 18.32
C VAL A 123 -20.67 -3.53 19.66
N THR A 124 -19.55 -3.35 20.37
CA THR A 124 -19.29 -4.04 21.64
C THR A 124 -20.18 -3.51 22.76
N ASP A 125 -20.33 -2.19 22.84
CA ASP A 125 -21.04 -1.55 23.94
C ASP A 125 -22.55 -1.46 23.70
N GLU A 126 -22.97 -1.23 22.45
CA GLU A 126 -24.40 -1.20 22.10
C GLU A 126 -25.09 -2.52 22.45
N GLY A 127 -24.46 -3.66 22.14
CA GLY A 127 -25.03 -4.98 22.43
C GLY A 127 -25.28 -5.22 23.92
N LYS A 128 -24.42 -4.67 24.79
CA LYS A 128 -24.60 -4.73 26.25
C LYS A 128 -25.75 -3.83 26.70
N ILE A 129 -25.77 -2.59 26.22
CA ILE A 129 -26.81 -1.61 26.56
C ILE A 129 -28.19 -2.09 26.13
N LEU A 130 -28.33 -2.66 24.93
CA LEU A 130 -29.60 -3.24 24.49
C LEU A 130 -30.04 -4.41 25.38
N THR A 131 -29.11 -5.29 25.76
CA THR A 131 -29.39 -6.40 26.67
C THR A 131 -29.84 -5.89 28.04
N ASP A 132 -29.15 -4.89 28.59
CA ASP A 132 -29.47 -4.29 29.89
C ASP A 132 -30.79 -3.52 29.87
N TYR A 133 -31.09 -2.82 28.77
CA TYR A 133 -32.37 -2.16 28.56
C TYR A 133 -33.52 -3.17 28.51
N GLU A 134 -33.37 -4.27 27.75
CA GLU A 134 -34.36 -5.36 27.74
C GLU A 134 -34.56 -5.97 29.14
N ASN A 135 -33.47 -6.17 29.88
CA ASN A 135 -33.53 -6.64 31.26
C ASN A 135 -34.22 -5.63 32.19
N THR A 136 -34.09 -4.33 31.93
CA THR A 136 -34.75 -3.26 32.70
C THR A 136 -36.27 -3.29 32.49
N ILE A 137 -36.71 -3.63 31.28
CA ILE A 137 -38.14 -3.81 30.96
C ILE A 137 -38.66 -5.14 31.54
N ALA A 138 -37.87 -6.21 31.47
CA ALA A 138 -38.28 -7.56 31.82
C ALA A 138 -38.14 -7.90 33.32
N CYS A 139 -37.46 -7.05 34.10
CA CYS A 139 -37.24 -7.30 35.51
C CYS A 139 -38.57 -7.40 36.27
N SER A 140 -38.58 -8.21 37.33
CA SER A 140 -39.71 -8.30 38.25
C SER A 140 -39.24 -8.16 39.69
N GLY A 141 -39.95 -7.33 40.45
CA GLY A 141 -39.58 -7.00 41.81
C GLY A 141 -38.53 -5.89 41.89
N TYR A 142 -38.71 -5.06 42.90
CA TYR A 142 -37.98 -3.82 43.08
C TYR A 142 -36.45 -4.02 43.14
N SER A 143 -35.95 -5.00 43.90
CA SER A 143 -34.50 -5.20 44.08
C SER A 143 -33.79 -5.67 42.79
N ALA A 144 -34.46 -6.50 42.00
CA ALA A 144 -33.95 -6.96 40.72
C ALA A 144 -33.92 -5.80 39.72
N CYS A 145 -35.02 -5.06 39.57
CA CYS A 145 -35.09 -3.89 38.67
C CYS A 145 -34.04 -2.84 39.01
N ARG A 146 -33.84 -2.57 40.30
CA ARG A 146 -32.80 -1.64 40.76
C ARG A 146 -31.39 -2.11 40.38
N THR A 147 -31.10 -3.40 40.54
CA THR A 147 -29.78 -3.96 40.20
C THR A 147 -29.52 -3.86 38.71
N VAL A 148 -30.53 -4.17 37.88
CA VAL A 148 -30.41 -4.06 36.42
C VAL A 148 -30.23 -2.61 35.98
N ALA A 149 -31.00 -1.67 36.52
CA ALA A 149 -30.81 -0.23 36.25
C ALA A 149 -29.38 0.23 36.59
N GLN A 150 -28.83 -0.21 37.73
CA GLN A 150 -27.43 0.11 38.09
C GLN A 150 -26.41 -0.46 37.10
N GLN A 151 -26.63 -1.67 36.59
CA GLN A 151 -25.79 -2.27 35.56
C GLN A 151 -25.90 -1.49 34.25
N PHE A 152 -27.13 -1.16 33.85
CA PHE A 152 -27.42 -0.35 32.68
C PHE A 152 -26.73 1.02 32.72
N ALA A 153 -26.83 1.75 33.84
CA ALA A 153 -26.08 3.00 34.04
C ALA A 153 -24.56 2.81 33.91
N THR A 154 -24.02 1.72 34.45
CA THR A 154 -22.58 1.43 34.41
C THR A 154 -22.12 1.21 32.96
N ASP A 155 -22.87 0.42 32.20
CA ASP A 155 -22.53 0.09 30.82
C ASP A 155 -22.72 1.28 29.88
N MET A 156 -23.75 2.11 30.09
CA MET A 156 -23.91 3.39 29.37
C MET A 156 -22.77 4.37 29.66
N GLN A 157 -22.29 4.45 30.90
CA GLN A 157 -21.16 5.30 31.26
C GLN A 157 -19.85 4.79 30.65
N ALA A 158 -19.64 3.47 30.62
CA ALA A 158 -18.52 2.85 29.95
C ALA A 158 -18.53 3.19 28.45
N PHE A 159 -19.68 3.00 27.78
CA PHE A 159 -19.81 3.36 26.36
C PHE A 159 -19.53 4.84 26.11
N GLN A 160 -20.05 5.73 26.97
CA GLN A 160 -19.78 7.16 26.86
C GLN A 160 -18.29 7.48 27.04
N ALA A 161 -17.57 6.75 27.89
CA ALA A 161 -16.13 6.92 28.07
C ALA A 161 -15.35 6.41 26.85
N ASP A 162 -15.67 5.21 26.36
CA ASP A 162 -15.00 4.59 25.23
C ASP A 162 -15.23 5.39 23.94
N ARG A 163 -16.46 5.87 23.70
CA ARG A 163 -16.76 6.78 22.59
C ARG A 163 -15.96 8.07 22.65
N LYS A 164 -15.82 8.67 23.85
CA LYS A 164 -15.00 9.91 24.03
C LYS A 164 -13.51 9.66 23.78
N ALA A 165 -13.04 8.45 24.00
CA ALA A 165 -11.65 8.06 23.74
C ALA A 165 -11.41 7.64 22.28
N ALA A 166 -12.47 7.37 21.51
CA ALA A 166 -12.37 6.91 20.14
C ALA A 166 -12.00 8.04 19.16
N ASN A 167 -11.24 7.69 18.13
CA ASN A 167 -11.01 8.58 16.99
C ASN A 167 -12.22 8.52 16.06
N VAL A 168 -13.05 9.56 16.11
CA VAL A 168 -14.27 9.64 15.29
C VAL A 168 -13.92 10.10 13.87
N PRO A 169 -14.25 9.32 12.81
CA PRO A 169 -14.15 9.79 11.44
C PRO A 169 -14.96 11.06 11.24
N SER A 170 -14.43 12.05 10.52
CA SER A 170 -15.10 13.34 10.33
C SER A 170 -16.49 13.21 9.69
N SER A 171 -16.66 12.24 8.79
CA SER A 171 -17.94 11.90 8.16
C SER A 171 -19.01 11.41 9.14
N LEU A 172 -18.61 10.91 10.32
CA LEU A 172 -19.50 10.36 11.34
C LEU A 172 -19.71 11.30 12.55
N SER A 173 -18.98 12.42 12.60
CA SER A 173 -18.98 13.33 13.77
C SER A 173 -20.36 13.81 14.23
N ALA A 174 -21.27 14.11 13.30
CA ALA A 174 -22.63 14.52 13.64
C ALA A 174 -23.45 13.39 14.26
N SER A 175 -23.31 12.18 13.72
CA SER A 175 -24.00 10.98 14.23
C SER A 175 -23.43 10.57 15.59
N ASP A 176 -22.10 10.64 15.76
CA ASP A 176 -21.41 10.43 17.05
C ASP A 176 -21.89 11.43 18.12
N SER A 177 -22.00 12.71 17.77
CA SER A 177 -22.53 13.72 18.69
C SER A 177 -23.98 13.43 19.09
N SER A 178 -24.80 12.97 18.14
CA SER A 178 -26.21 12.62 18.43
C SER A 178 -26.32 11.40 19.35
N LEU A 179 -25.47 10.39 19.14
CA LEU A 179 -25.31 9.26 20.06
C LEU A 179 -24.81 9.75 21.44
N GLY A 180 -23.93 10.76 21.43
CA GLY A 180 -23.52 11.61 22.55
C GLY A 180 -24.64 12.03 23.47
N ASP A 181 -25.54 12.78 22.89
CA ASP A 181 -26.65 13.39 23.58
C ASP A 181 -27.65 12.34 24.04
N ALA A 182 -27.90 11.32 23.22
CA ALA A 182 -28.81 10.23 23.54
C ALA A 182 -28.32 9.39 24.73
N LEU A 183 -27.04 8.99 24.76
CA LEU A 183 -26.46 8.30 25.92
C LEU A 183 -26.51 9.15 27.19
N SER A 184 -26.20 10.44 27.07
CA SER A 184 -26.26 11.36 28.22
C SER A 184 -27.68 11.48 28.77
N ALA A 185 -28.69 11.53 27.89
CA ALA A 185 -30.09 11.54 28.27
C ALA A 185 -30.54 10.21 28.90
N ALA A 186 -30.07 9.08 28.37
CA ALA A 186 -30.38 7.75 28.92
C ALA A 186 -29.80 7.59 30.32
N ILE A 187 -28.54 7.98 30.54
CA ILE A 187 -27.90 8.00 31.87
C ILE A 187 -28.69 8.88 32.85
N ALA A 188 -29.12 10.06 32.44
CA ALA A 188 -29.89 10.96 33.29
C ALA A 188 -31.28 10.39 33.63
N GLY A 189 -31.96 9.79 32.65
CA GLY A 189 -33.25 9.12 32.85
C GLY A 189 -33.13 7.93 33.79
N ASP A 190 -32.10 7.10 33.62
CA ASP A 190 -31.87 5.93 34.48
C ASP A 190 -31.46 6.32 35.90
N GLN A 191 -30.68 7.38 36.09
CA GLN A 191 -30.42 7.94 37.43
C GLN A 191 -31.69 8.44 38.11
N GLU A 192 -32.62 9.03 37.37
CA GLU A 192 -33.91 9.45 37.89
C GLU A 192 -34.79 8.24 38.27
N LEU A 193 -34.79 7.20 37.43
CA LEU A 193 -35.44 5.91 37.70
C LEU A 193 -34.88 5.27 38.98
N ILE A 194 -33.56 5.17 39.11
CA ILE A 194 -32.88 4.66 40.31
C ILE A 194 -33.25 5.49 41.54
N THR A 195 -33.25 6.82 41.41
CA THR A 195 -33.63 7.73 42.51
C THR A 195 -35.09 7.56 42.91
N GLY A 196 -35.99 7.38 41.93
CA GLY A 196 -37.41 7.10 42.15
C GLY A 196 -37.59 5.79 42.88
N MET A 197 -36.89 4.74 42.44
CA MET A 197 -36.83 3.48 43.16
C MET A 197 -36.36 3.74 44.58
N ASP A 198 -35.17 4.30 44.80
CA ASP A 198 -34.55 4.54 46.11
C ASP A 198 -35.49 5.16 47.15
N ASN A 199 -36.33 6.10 46.71
CA ASN A 199 -37.22 6.85 47.57
C ASN A 199 -38.66 6.33 47.59
N GLY A 200 -38.98 5.28 46.82
CA GLY A 200 -40.35 4.80 46.65
C GLY A 200 -41.26 5.80 45.92
N ASP A 201 -40.67 6.68 45.10
CA ASP A 201 -41.37 7.71 44.33
C ASP A 201 -41.76 7.17 42.95
N VAL A 202 -43.00 6.70 42.85
CA VAL A 202 -43.54 6.11 41.61
C VAL A 202 -43.56 7.09 40.45
N SER A 203 -43.77 8.40 40.70
CA SER A 203 -43.75 9.41 39.62
C SER A 203 -42.37 9.47 38.96
N LYS A 204 -41.31 9.46 39.76
CA LYS A 204 -39.93 9.44 39.25
C LYS A 204 -39.54 8.14 38.58
N ILE A 205 -40.10 7.01 39.03
CA ILE A 205 -39.92 5.73 38.35
C ILE A 205 -40.51 5.83 36.92
N ASP A 206 -41.74 6.32 36.79
CA ASP A 206 -42.42 6.45 35.50
C ASP A 206 -41.76 7.51 34.60
N GLU A 207 -41.40 8.67 35.16
CA GLU A 207 -40.72 9.75 34.44
C GLU A 207 -39.31 9.34 33.98
N GLY A 208 -38.54 8.69 34.86
CA GLY A 208 -37.22 8.16 34.56
C GLY A 208 -37.27 7.09 33.47
N GLY A 209 -38.18 6.11 33.59
CA GLY A 209 -38.38 5.09 32.56
C GLY A 209 -38.76 5.70 31.20
N THR A 210 -39.70 6.65 31.18
CA THR A 210 -40.09 7.35 29.94
C THR A 210 -38.91 8.09 29.30
N LYS A 211 -38.03 8.70 30.10
CA LYS A 211 -36.82 9.36 29.62
C LYS A 211 -35.82 8.36 29.04
N VAL A 212 -35.63 7.21 29.69
CA VAL A 212 -34.81 6.11 29.17
C VAL A 212 -35.35 5.64 27.82
N ASP A 213 -36.65 5.34 27.71
CA ASP A 213 -37.26 4.88 26.46
C ASP A 213 -37.06 5.88 25.31
N ALA A 214 -37.29 7.18 25.59
CA ALA A 214 -37.10 8.24 24.61
C ALA A 214 -35.63 8.38 24.19
N ALA A 215 -34.70 8.22 25.14
CA ALA A 215 -33.28 8.27 24.88
C ALA A 215 -32.81 7.06 24.06
N MET A 216 -33.27 5.85 24.38
CA MET A 216 -32.99 4.62 23.62
C MET A 216 -33.51 4.70 22.19
N LEU A 217 -34.70 5.30 21.97
CA LEU A 217 -35.18 5.57 20.63
C LEU A 217 -34.27 6.55 19.86
N ASN A 218 -33.72 7.56 20.55
CA ASN A 218 -32.79 8.49 19.92
C ASN A 218 -31.40 7.88 19.70
N MET A 219 -30.97 6.95 20.56
CA MET A 219 -29.81 6.11 20.30
C MET A 219 -30.02 5.35 19.00
N ALA A 220 -31.09 4.55 18.87
CA ALA A 220 -31.44 3.80 17.65
C ALA A 220 -31.41 4.65 16.35
N LYS A 221 -31.89 5.90 16.42
CA LYS A 221 -31.81 6.84 15.29
C LYS A 221 -30.37 7.24 14.96
N ALA A 222 -29.55 7.52 15.98
CA ALA A 222 -28.14 7.84 15.81
C ALA A 222 -27.37 6.64 15.20
N GLU A 223 -27.68 5.41 15.61
CA GLU A 223 -27.10 4.17 15.04
C GLU A 223 -27.44 4.02 13.56
N THR A 224 -28.70 4.26 13.22
CA THR A 224 -29.17 4.23 11.82
C THR A 224 -28.44 5.28 10.98
N ALA A 225 -28.21 6.47 11.54
CA ALA A 225 -27.44 7.52 10.89
C ALA A 225 -25.95 7.17 10.75
N LEU A 226 -25.35 6.52 11.77
CA LEU A 226 -23.99 5.97 11.70
C LEU A 226 -23.88 4.93 10.58
N GLY A 227 -24.79 3.95 10.55
CA GLY A 227 -24.84 2.92 9.51
C GLY A 227 -25.04 3.47 8.10
N THR A 228 -25.74 4.59 7.97
CA THR A 228 -25.90 5.30 6.69
C THR A 228 -24.62 6.04 6.29
N GLY A 229 -23.93 6.67 7.23
CA GLY A 229 -22.67 7.39 7.00
C GLY A 229 -21.46 6.49 6.74
N LEU A 230 -21.59 5.18 6.98
CA LEU A 230 -20.57 4.16 6.69
C LEU A 230 -20.62 3.62 5.25
N LYS A 231 -21.62 4.00 4.45
CA LYS A 231 -21.78 3.61 3.04
C LYS A 231 -21.15 4.63 2.11
#